data_AF-A0A917FUL1-F1
#
_entry.id   AF-A0A917FUL1-F1
#
_cell.length_a   1.000
_cell.length_b   1.000
_cell.length_c   1.000
_cell.angle_alpha   90.00
_cell.angle_beta   90.00
_cell.angle_gamma   90.00
#
_symmetry.space_group_name_H-M   'P 1'
#
loop_
_entity.id
_entity.type
_entity.pdbx_description
1 polymer ?
#
loop_
_entity_poly.entity_id
_entity_poly.type
_entity_poly.pdbx_seq_one_letter_code
_entity_poly.pdbx_strand_id
1 'polypeptide(L)'
;MTEIKLSSASRARMAEYVDKLCRQMNEPQDQVEDFREEMTANLTSAVVEEMRQGMPEDEAVTVALLQFGELKEVKRELVRIYKIRRTFASGILKSALLLLLLSAVSLGLIIGMWNERATDKYVKDVYQMVQAEAGVPGTTALSEPMRKKLKDWVDHTWGVKGVLIESSFRNSEQKVDMFTYTKTQSAEGWLNYASGVGEVLPEREGFLVRTTISTKGYPSGGDNPSEYPFVVHVAMSYFNYTFFYSLGLFMLGGYFLLFAVWAGMRAYDEGRGNVAWVLLFLVTNVLGYGLYVLFRRWERPVLLIS
;
A
#
# COMPACT_ATOMS: atom_id res chain seq x y z
N MET A 1 48.26 20.67 17.50
CA MET A 1 47.00 21.12 18.13
C MET A 1 46.95 20.53 19.52
N THR A 2 47.02 21.37 20.55
CA THR A 2 46.96 20.94 21.95
C THR A 2 45.53 20.51 22.26
N GLU A 3 45.34 19.29 22.75
CA GLU A 3 44.04 18.78 23.18
C GLU A 3 43.62 19.57 24.44
N ILE A 4 42.68 20.52 24.29
CA ILE A 4 42.18 21.32 25.40
C ILE A 4 41.32 20.40 26.29
N LYS A 5 41.83 20.06 27.47
CA LYS A 5 41.10 19.26 28.47
C LYS A 5 40.44 20.18 29.47
N LEU A 6 39.12 20.08 29.59
CA LEU A 6 38.34 20.78 30.61
C LEU A 6 38.65 20.25 32.01
N SER A 7 38.71 21.16 32.98
CA SER A 7 38.81 20.83 34.40
C SER A 7 37.62 19.99 34.87
N SER A 8 37.78 19.30 36.00
CA SER A 8 36.67 18.58 36.65
C SER A 8 35.55 19.54 37.11
N ALA A 9 35.91 20.74 37.55
CA ALA A 9 34.95 21.76 38.01
C ALA A 9 34.04 22.25 36.86
N SER A 10 34.62 22.58 35.71
CA SER A 10 33.86 23.03 34.53
C SER A 10 32.93 21.93 34.01
N ARG A 11 33.42 20.69 33.94
CA ARG A 11 32.58 19.53 33.56
C ARG A 11 31.41 19.33 34.50
N ALA A 12 31.61 19.50 35.81
CA ALA A 12 30.54 19.40 36.80
C ALA A 12 29.49 20.51 36.62
N ARG A 13 29.90 21.77 36.42
CA ARG A 13 28.98 22.90 36.17
C ARG A 13 28.13 22.68 34.92
N MET A 14 28.74 22.22 33.83
CA MET A 14 28.05 21.91 32.58
C MET A 14 27.06 20.76 32.77
N ALA A 15 27.49 19.67 33.42
CA ALA A 15 26.62 18.53 33.69
C ALA A 15 25.42 18.91 34.57
N GLU A 16 25.60 19.78 35.58
CA GLU A 16 24.51 20.27 36.41
C GLU A 16 23.48 21.09 35.61
N TYR A 17 23.94 21.94 34.70
CA TYR A 17 23.07 22.70 33.81
C TYR A 17 22.26 21.78 32.88
N VAL A 18 22.93 20.82 32.24
CA VAL A 18 22.28 19.82 31.37
C VAL A 18 21.29 18.97 32.16
N ASP A 19 21.64 18.53 33.37
CA ASP A 19 20.75 17.72 34.20
C ASP A 19 19.51 18.50 34.66
N LYS A 20 19.65 19.81 34.96
CA LYS A 20 18.51 20.69 35.23
C LYS A 20 17.59 20.82 34.03
N LEU A 21 18.12 20.89 32.81
CA LEU A 21 17.31 20.88 31.57
C LEU A 21 16.59 19.53 31.41
N CYS A 22 17.32 18.42 31.55
CA CYS A 22 16.78 17.06 31.40
C CYS A 22 15.64 16.78 32.37
N ARG A 23 15.80 17.11 33.66
CA ARG A 23 14.76 16.90 34.69
C ARG A 23 13.47 17.67 34.42
N GLN A 24 13.54 18.73 33.64
CA GLN A 24 12.39 19.56 33.30
C GLN A 24 11.70 19.16 31.99
N MET A 25 12.26 18.18 31.26
CA MET A 25 11.64 17.59 30.08
C MET A 25 10.62 16.53 30.50
N ASN A 26 9.40 16.65 29.98
CA ASN A 26 8.35 15.65 30.18
C ASN A 26 8.30 14.72 28.95
N GLU A 27 9.43 14.08 28.65
CA GLU A 27 9.61 13.23 27.47
C GLU A 27 10.09 11.83 27.89
N PRO A 28 9.93 10.81 27.02
CA PRO A 28 10.48 9.47 27.24
C PRO A 28 11.98 9.46 27.56
N GLN A 29 12.42 8.51 28.38
CA GLN A 29 13.79 8.46 28.91
C GLN A 29 14.87 8.34 27.83
N ASP A 30 14.59 7.66 26.71
CA ASP A 30 15.49 7.59 25.55
C ASP A 30 15.76 8.97 24.96
N GLN A 31 14.73 9.78 24.76
CA GLN A 31 14.87 11.14 24.23
C GLN A 31 15.56 12.10 25.21
N VAL A 32 15.38 11.89 26.52
CA VAL A 32 16.07 12.67 27.54
C VAL A 32 17.57 12.38 27.53
N GLU A 33 17.97 11.13 27.27
CA GLU A 33 19.39 10.75 27.16
C GLU A 33 20.01 11.24 25.85
N ASP A 34 19.33 11.11 24.71
CA ASP A 34 19.82 11.66 23.43
C ASP A 34 20.04 13.18 23.54
N PHE A 35 19.09 13.86 24.17
CA PHE A 35 19.21 15.28 24.47
C PHE A 35 20.39 15.59 25.40
N ARG A 36 20.58 14.79 26.46
CA ARG A 36 21.70 14.95 27.40
C ARG A 36 23.03 14.86 26.66
N GLU A 37 23.19 13.87 25.77
CA GLU A 37 24.39 13.68 24.96
C GLU A 37 24.61 14.85 24.01
N GLU A 38 23.61 15.22 23.22
CA GLU A 38 23.69 16.31 22.22
C GLU A 38 24.02 17.65 22.90
N MET A 39 23.35 17.98 24.00
CA MET A 39 23.61 19.22 24.72
C MET A 39 24.97 19.24 25.39
N THR A 40 25.41 18.12 25.96
CA THR A 40 26.73 18.03 26.57
C THR A 40 27.82 18.23 25.50
N ALA A 41 27.66 17.62 24.33
CA ALA A 41 28.59 17.76 23.21
C ALA A 41 28.64 19.20 22.66
N ASN A 42 27.47 19.81 22.45
CA ASN A 42 27.37 21.17 21.92
C ASN A 42 27.92 22.20 22.92
N LEU A 43 27.58 22.08 24.21
CA LEU A 43 28.08 22.95 25.25
C LEU A 43 29.60 22.80 25.43
N THR A 44 30.11 21.56 25.38
CA THR A 44 31.56 21.30 25.42
C THR A 44 32.26 21.98 24.25
N SER A 45 31.70 21.86 23.05
CA SER A 45 32.26 22.47 21.83
C SER A 45 32.28 23.99 21.93
N ALA A 46 31.21 24.61 22.45
CA ALA A 46 31.14 26.05 22.66
C ALA A 46 32.21 26.54 23.65
N VAL A 47 32.36 25.88 24.80
CA VAL A 47 33.40 26.23 25.79
C VAL A 47 34.80 26.11 25.19
N VAL A 48 35.08 25.03 24.47
CA VAL A 48 36.39 24.82 23.83
C VAL A 48 36.67 25.91 22.79
N GLU A 49 35.66 26.36 22.05
CA GLU A 49 35.81 27.42 21.05
C GLU A 49 36.09 28.78 21.69
N GLU A 50 35.39 29.14 22.77
CA GLU A 50 35.68 30.36 23.55
C GLU A 50 37.10 30.32 24.15
N MET A 51 37.54 29.16 24.65
CA MET A 51 38.92 28.99 25.13
C MET A 51 39.96 29.16 24.04
N ARG A 52 39.66 28.75 22.79
CA ARG A 52 40.56 28.97 21.63
C ARG A 52 40.70 30.45 21.27
N GLN A 53 39.70 31.26 21.59
CA GLN A 53 39.75 32.71 21.42
C GLN A 53 40.57 33.41 22.52
N GLY A 54 41.18 32.65 23.44
CA GLY A 54 42.04 33.16 24.51
C GLY A 54 41.30 33.43 25.81
N MET A 55 40.02 33.05 25.90
CA MET A 55 39.22 33.24 27.11
C MET A 55 39.63 32.22 28.19
N PRO A 56 39.77 32.63 29.48
CA PRO A 56 40.02 31.69 30.56
C PRO A 56 38.83 30.73 30.74
N GLU A 57 39.12 29.47 31.09
CA GLU A 57 38.13 28.38 31.12
C GLU A 57 36.84 28.71 31.89
N ASP A 58 36.97 29.33 33.08
CA ASP A 58 35.81 29.65 33.93
C ASP A 58 34.89 30.72 33.30
N GLU A 59 35.49 31.66 32.57
CA GLU A 59 34.77 32.69 31.83
C GLU A 59 34.15 32.11 30.56
N ALA A 60 34.88 31.24 29.84
CA ALA A 60 34.38 30.50 28.68
C ALA A 60 33.15 29.64 29.02
N VAL A 61 33.16 28.93 30.16
CA VAL A 61 31.99 28.18 30.66
C VAL A 61 30.81 29.10 30.94
N THR A 62 31.06 30.25 31.57
CA THR A 62 30.01 31.20 31.92
C THR A 62 29.39 31.83 30.68
N VAL A 63 30.21 32.23 29.71
CA VAL A 63 29.76 32.77 28.42
C VAL A 63 28.98 31.72 27.64
N ALA A 64 29.46 30.49 27.53
CA ALA A 64 28.74 29.42 26.84
C ALA A 64 27.37 29.13 27.49
N LEU A 65 27.29 29.05 28.82
CA LEU A 65 26.01 28.85 29.52
C LEU A 65 25.03 30.01 29.29
N LEU A 66 25.52 31.25 29.22
CA LEU A 66 24.71 32.43 28.92
C LEU A 66 24.23 32.45 27.46
N GLN A 67 25.09 32.10 26.50
CA GLN A 67 24.75 32.03 25.07
C GLN A 67 23.69 30.97 24.78
N PHE A 68 23.73 29.84 25.50
CA PHE A 68 22.69 28.82 25.41
C PHE A 68 21.35 29.29 25.95
N GLY A 69 21.32 30.33 26.80
CA GLY A 69 20.10 31.02 27.22
C GLY A 69 19.48 30.52 28.53
N GLU A 70 18.42 31.20 28.96
CA GLU A 70 17.70 30.86 30.19
C GLU A 70 16.99 29.51 30.07
N LEU A 71 17.06 28.72 31.15
CA LEU A 71 16.53 27.36 31.25
C LEU A 71 15.09 27.19 30.70
N LYS A 72 14.24 28.21 30.87
CA LYS A 72 12.83 28.19 30.43
C LYS A 72 12.66 28.39 28.92
N GLU A 73 13.51 29.21 28.30
CA GLU A 73 13.43 29.53 26.88
C GLU A 73 13.98 28.38 26.05
N VAL A 74 15.15 27.87 26.46
CA VAL A 74 15.78 26.64 25.96
C VAL A 74 14.80 25.48 25.99
N LYS A 75 14.13 25.25 27.13
CA LYS A 75 13.09 24.22 27.27
C LYS A 75 11.97 24.36 26.23
N ARG A 76 11.43 25.57 26.05
CA ARG A 76 10.27 25.80 25.18
C ARG A 76 10.60 25.47 23.73
N GLU A 77 11.76 25.91 23.26
CA GLU A 77 12.20 25.66 21.89
C GLU A 77 12.50 24.18 21.65
N LEU A 78 13.16 23.52 22.61
CA LEU A 78 13.50 22.10 22.51
C LEU A 78 12.26 21.21 22.52
N VAL A 79 11.32 21.41 23.45
CA VAL A 79 10.06 20.65 23.47
C VAL A 79 9.30 20.82 22.16
N ARG A 80 9.35 22.01 21.57
CA ARG A 80 8.74 22.26 20.26
C ARG A 80 9.41 21.45 19.15
N ILE A 81 10.74 21.41 19.11
CA ILE A 81 11.51 20.65 18.10
C ILE A 81 11.22 19.16 18.21
N TYR A 82 11.30 18.58 19.41
CA TYR A 82 11.03 17.16 19.64
C TYR A 82 9.58 16.78 19.30
N LYS A 83 8.60 17.61 19.69
CA LYS A 83 7.19 17.41 19.35
C LYS A 83 6.95 17.44 17.84
N ILE A 84 7.63 18.33 17.11
CA ILE A 84 7.54 18.40 15.63
C ILE A 84 8.10 17.11 15.01
N ARG A 85 9.32 16.69 15.40
CA ARG A 85 9.95 15.45 14.90
C ARG A 85 9.05 14.23 15.10
N ARG A 86 8.48 14.09 16.30
CA ARG A 86 7.58 12.97 16.65
C ARG A 86 6.31 12.97 15.82
N THR A 87 5.66 14.13 15.71
CA THR A 87 4.39 14.24 14.95
C THR A 87 4.63 13.91 13.49
N PHE A 88 5.73 14.44 12.93
CA PHE A 88 6.14 14.18 11.55
C PHE A 88 6.42 12.69 11.29
N ALA A 89 7.22 12.03 12.13
CA ALA A 89 7.51 10.60 12.01
C ALA A 89 6.22 9.76 12.08
N SER A 90 5.32 10.06 13.02
CA SER A 90 4.03 9.35 13.12
C SER A 90 3.13 9.57 11.90
N GLY A 91 3.18 10.76 11.31
CA GLY A 91 2.46 11.11 10.08
C GLY A 91 2.98 10.31 8.88
N ILE A 92 4.30 10.23 8.71
CA ILE A 92 4.92 9.43 7.64
C ILE A 92 4.50 7.97 7.73
N LEU A 93 4.56 7.36 8.91
CA LEU A 93 4.17 5.96 9.07
C LEU A 93 2.70 5.73 8.72
N LYS A 94 1.79 6.60 9.20
CA LYS A 94 0.36 6.50 8.88
C LYS A 94 0.11 6.61 7.37
N SER A 95 0.77 7.56 6.71
CA SER A 95 0.69 7.72 5.25
C SER A 95 1.25 6.51 4.51
N ALA A 96 2.37 5.94 4.96
CA ALA A 96 2.93 4.73 4.38
C ALA A 96 1.94 3.56 4.48
N LEU A 97 1.36 3.32 5.67
CA LEU A 97 0.39 2.26 5.90
C LEU A 97 -0.90 2.46 5.08
N LEU A 98 -1.34 3.70 4.91
CA LEU A 98 -2.48 4.03 4.04
C LEU A 98 -2.18 3.67 2.58
N LEU A 99 -1.00 4.01 2.07
CA LEU A 99 -0.59 3.65 0.71
C LEU A 99 -0.49 2.14 0.52
N LEU A 100 0.02 1.41 1.51
CA LEU A 100 0.05 -0.05 1.50
C LEU A 100 -1.37 -0.64 1.41
N LEU A 101 -2.30 -0.11 2.21
CA LEU A 101 -3.70 -0.55 2.19
C LEU A 101 -4.34 -0.30 0.81
N LEU A 102 -4.16 0.90 0.25
CA LEU A 102 -4.71 1.24 -1.07
C LEU A 102 -4.09 0.41 -2.20
N SER A 103 -2.80 0.10 -2.10
CA SER A 103 -2.12 -0.82 -3.01
C SER A 103 -2.73 -2.23 -2.94
N ALA A 104 -2.94 -2.77 -1.74
CA ALA A 104 -3.55 -4.08 -1.53
C ALA A 104 -4.99 -4.15 -2.07
N VAL A 105 -5.78 -3.08 -1.91
CA VAL A 105 -7.12 -2.97 -2.51
C VAL A 105 -7.05 -3.00 -4.04
N SER A 106 -6.13 -2.23 -4.62
CA SER A 106 -5.99 -2.11 -6.08
C SER A 106 -5.48 -3.40 -6.72
N LEU A 107 -4.45 -4.02 -6.15
CA LEU A 107 -3.83 -5.24 -6.70
C LEU A 107 -4.60 -6.51 -6.31
N GLY A 108 -5.08 -6.61 -5.06
CA GLY A 108 -5.72 -7.83 -4.56
C GLY A 108 -7.21 -7.90 -4.85
N LEU A 109 -7.96 -6.85 -4.48
CA LEU A 109 -9.43 -6.90 -4.56
C LEU A 109 -9.92 -6.60 -5.97
N ILE A 110 -9.39 -5.56 -6.62
CA ILE A 110 -9.87 -5.14 -7.94
C ILE A 110 -9.36 -6.10 -9.03
N ILE A 111 -8.07 -6.42 -9.04
CA ILE A 111 -7.52 -7.32 -10.07
C ILE A 111 -7.85 -8.78 -9.73
N GLY A 112 -7.41 -9.28 -8.57
CA GLY A 112 -7.55 -10.70 -8.24
C GLY A 112 -8.99 -11.15 -8.01
N MET A 113 -9.77 -10.41 -7.20
CA MET A 113 -11.14 -10.86 -6.90
C MET A 113 -12.15 -10.45 -7.96
N TRP A 114 -12.16 -9.19 -8.38
CA TRP A 114 -13.19 -8.72 -9.32
C TRP A 114 -12.95 -9.25 -10.73
N ASN A 115 -11.79 -8.94 -11.32
CA ASN A 115 -11.54 -9.24 -12.72
C ASN A 115 -11.40 -10.74 -13.03
N GLU A 116 -10.87 -11.56 -12.12
CA GLU A 116 -10.70 -13.00 -12.38
C GLU A 116 -11.86 -13.85 -11.81
N ARG A 117 -12.28 -13.61 -10.56
CA ARG A 117 -13.29 -14.49 -9.93
C ARG A 117 -14.72 -14.11 -10.29
N ALA A 118 -15.06 -12.82 -10.33
CA ALA A 118 -16.43 -12.42 -10.66
C ALA A 118 -16.77 -12.79 -12.12
N THR A 119 -15.80 -12.65 -13.03
CA THR A 119 -16.00 -12.91 -14.46
C THR A 119 -16.24 -14.39 -14.78
N ASP A 120 -15.49 -15.30 -14.15
CA ASP A 120 -15.72 -16.75 -14.28
C ASP A 120 -17.00 -17.18 -13.52
N LYS A 121 -17.30 -16.57 -12.38
CA LYS A 121 -18.54 -16.85 -11.63
C LYS A 121 -19.77 -16.51 -12.45
N TYR A 122 -19.83 -15.33 -13.07
CA TYR A 122 -21.02 -14.89 -13.81
C TYR A 122 -21.38 -15.80 -14.98
N VAL A 123 -20.39 -16.20 -15.78
CA VAL A 123 -20.64 -17.11 -16.89
C VAL A 123 -21.02 -18.53 -16.41
N LYS A 124 -20.44 -18.99 -15.30
CA LYS A 124 -20.83 -20.25 -14.64
C LYS A 124 -22.26 -20.23 -14.13
N ASP A 125 -22.67 -19.15 -13.47
CA ASP A 125 -24.02 -18.98 -12.92
C ASP A 125 -25.06 -19.07 -14.05
N VAL A 126 -24.85 -18.33 -15.15
CA VAL A 126 -25.75 -18.38 -16.31
C VAL A 126 -25.78 -19.77 -16.94
N TYR A 127 -24.61 -20.38 -17.14
CA TYR A 127 -24.53 -21.73 -17.69
C TYR A 127 -25.36 -22.72 -16.86
N GLN A 128 -25.19 -22.73 -15.54
CA GLN A 128 -25.94 -23.59 -14.63
C GLN A 128 -27.45 -23.30 -14.65
N MET A 129 -27.85 -22.05 -14.86
CA MET A 129 -29.26 -21.69 -14.97
C MET A 129 -29.91 -22.29 -16.22
N VAL A 130 -29.20 -22.34 -17.35
CA VAL A 130 -29.80 -22.66 -18.66
C VAL A 130 -29.50 -24.07 -19.15
N GLN A 131 -28.52 -24.77 -18.56
CA GLN A 131 -28.09 -26.10 -19.02
C GLN A 131 -29.22 -27.12 -19.15
N ALA A 132 -30.25 -27.04 -18.30
CA ALA A 132 -31.38 -27.97 -18.32
C ALA A 132 -32.30 -27.77 -19.53
N GLU A 133 -32.37 -26.56 -20.09
CA GLU A 133 -33.19 -26.24 -21.27
C GLU A 133 -32.33 -26.18 -22.54
N ALA A 134 -31.23 -25.43 -22.50
CA ALA A 134 -30.32 -25.23 -23.63
C ALA A 134 -29.48 -26.47 -23.96
N GLY A 135 -29.28 -27.37 -22.98
CA GLY A 135 -28.55 -28.63 -23.17
C GLY A 135 -29.34 -29.69 -23.92
N VAL A 136 -30.65 -29.48 -24.15
CA VAL A 136 -31.47 -30.42 -24.92
C VAL A 136 -31.13 -30.28 -26.41
N PRO A 137 -30.77 -31.38 -27.11
CA PRO A 137 -30.45 -31.33 -28.53
C PRO A 137 -31.59 -30.73 -29.36
N GLY A 138 -31.27 -29.78 -30.24
CA GLY A 138 -32.25 -29.11 -31.11
C GLY A 138 -33.01 -27.96 -30.46
N THR A 139 -32.68 -27.58 -29.22
CA THR A 139 -33.22 -26.35 -28.61
C THR A 139 -32.80 -25.14 -29.43
N THR A 140 -33.78 -24.36 -29.89
CA THR A 140 -33.57 -23.10 -30.64
C THR A 140 -34.01 -21.86 -29.87
N ALA A 141 -34.75 -22.03 -28.77
CA ALA A 141 -35.27 -20.95 -27.95
C ALA A 141 -35.44 -21.40 -26.49
N LEU A 142 -35.13 -20.52 -25.55
CA LEU A 142 -35.41 -20.74 -24.13
C LEU A 142 -36.88 -20.45 -23.78
N SER A 143 -37.37 -21.07 -22.71
CA SER A 143 -38.72 -20.82 -22.19
C SER A 143 -38.89 -19.38 -21.68
N GLU A 144 -40.10 -18.82 -21.77
CA GLU A 144 -40.40 -17.48 -21.23
C GLU A 144 -40.05 -17.31 -19.73
N PRO A 145 -40.31 -18.30 -18.84
CA PRO A 145 -39.85 -18.24 -17.46
C PRO A 145 -38.32 -18.10 -17.34
N MET A 146 -37.56 -18.83 -18.17
CA MET A 146 -36.10 -18.75 -18.17
C MET A 146 -35.60 -17.40 -18.70
N ARG A 147 -36.19 -16.90 -19.79
CA ARG A 147 -35.88 -15.59 -20.36
C ARG A 147 -36.09 -14.48 -19.34
N LYS A 148 -37.22 -14.50 -18.62
CA LYS A 148 -37.50 -13.56 -17.53
C LYS A 148 -36.49 -13.68 -16.40
N LYS A 149 -36.16 -14.90 -15.96
CA LYS A 149 -35.17 -15.15 -14.92
C LYS A 149 -33.79 -14.60 -15.28
N LEU A 150 -33.35 -14.81 -16.52
CA LEU A 150 -32.07 -14.29 -17.02
C LEU A 150 -32.06 -12.76 -17.09
N LYS A 151 -33.15 -12.17 -17.60
CA LYS A 151 -33.31 -10.71 -17.61
C LYS A 151 -33.23 -10.14 -16.19
N ASP A 152 -34.00 -10.70 -15.27
CA ASP A 152 -34.00 -10.27 -13.87
C ASP A 152 -32.61 -10.43 -13.22
N TRP A 153 -31.89 -11.52 -13.53
CA TRP A 153 -30.52 -11.73 -13.07
C TRP A 153 -29.56 -10.67 -13.62
N VAL A 154 -29.61 -10.39 -14.92
CA VAL A 154 -28.80 -9.32 -15.52
C VAL A 154 -29.13 -7.99 -14.83
N ASP A 155 -30.42 -7.68 -14.66
CA ASP A 155 -30.92 -6.44 -14.05
C ASP A 155 -30.40 -6.22 -12.63
N HIS A 156 -30.36 -7.27 -11.81
CA HIS A 156 -30.00 -7.17 -10.39
C HIS A 156 -28.55 -7.54 -10.08
N THR A 157 -27.75 -8.00 -11.05
CA THR A 157 -26.34 -8.34 -10.81
C THR A 157 -25.42 -7.16 -11.12
N TRP A 158 -24.68 -6.71 -10.10
CA TRP A 158 -23.74 -5.61 -10.27
C TRP A 158 -22.62 -5.96 -11.24
N GLY A 159 -22.35 -5.06 -12.19
CA GLY A 159 -21.32 -5.23 -13.20
C GLY A 159 -21.71 -6.12 -14.36
N VAL A 160 -22.85 -6.82 -14.35
CA VAL A 160 -23.35 -7.53 -15.55
C VAL A 160 -24.11 -6.55 -16.42
N LYS A 161 -23.74 -6.48 -17.70
CA LYS A 161 -24.33 -5.58 -18.69
C LYS A 161 -25.16 -6.31 -19.75
N GLY A 162 -24.96 -7.62 -19.93
CA GLY A 162 -25.77 -8.40 -20.85
C GLY A 162 -25.39 -9.87 -20.89
N VAL A 163 -26.22 -10.66 -21.57
CA VAL A 163 -26.05 -12.09 -21.76
C VAL A 163 -26.54 -12.49 -23.15
N LEU A 164 -25.81 -13.41 -23.78
CA LEU A 164 -26.16 -14.07 -25.03
C LEU A 164 -25.99 -15.58 -24.84
N ILE A 165 -26.95 -16.34 -25.35
CA ILE A 165 -26.93 -17.80 -25.36
C ILE A 165 -27.16 -18.24 -26.80
N GLU A 166 -26.17 -18.93 -27.36
CA GLU A 166 -26.19 -19.40 -28.74
C GLU A 166 -26.07 -20.93 -28.80
N SER A 167 -26.70 -21.54 -29.79
CA SER A 167 -26.47 -22.95 -30.12
C SER A 167 -25.10 -23.17 -30.73
N SER A 168 -24.38 -24.21 -30.31
CA SER A 168 -23.10 -24.58 -30.92
C SER A 168 -23.29 -25.67 -31.97
N PHE A 169 -23.84 -25.29 -33.13
CA PHE A 169 -23.97 -26.20 -34.28
C PHE A 169 -22.78 -26.07 -35.25
N ARG A 170 -22.43 -27.21 -35.86
CA ARG A 170 -21.19 -27.51 -36.62
C ARG A 170 -20.95 -26.66 -37.87
N ASN A 171 -21.97 -25.97 -38.38
CA ASN A 171 -21.88 -25.13 -39.58
C ASN A 171 -22.16 -23.67 -39.19
N SER A 172 -21.19 -22.80 -39.44
CA SER A 172 -21.22 -21.36 -39.14
C SER A 172 -22.39 -20.58 -39.74
N GLU A 173 -23.19 -21.20 -40.62
CA GLU A 173 -24.34 -20.59 -41.28
C GLU A 173 -25.64 -20.61 -40.45
N GLN A 174 -25.69 -21.35 -39.32
CA GLN A 174 -26.90 -21.46 -38.48
C GLN A 174 -26.59 -21.41 -36.98
N LYS A 175 -25.82 -20.42 -36.52
CA LYS A 175 -25.89 -20.05 -35.11
C LYS A 175 -27.26 -19.47 -34.82
N VAL A 176 -28.02 -20.11 -33.94
CA VAL A 176 -29.32 -19.60 -33.49
C VAL A 176 -29.14 -18.97 -32.13
N ASP A 177 -29.45 -17.67 -32.06
CA ASP A 177 -29.56 -16.94 -30.81
C ASP A 177 -30.77 -17.47 -30.02
N MET A 178 -30.50 -18.31 -29.01
CA MET A 178 -31.55 -18.85 -28.15
C MET A 178 -32.15 -17.76 -27.25
N PHE A 179 -31.30 -16.82 -26.83
CA PHE A 179 -31.66 -15.66 -26.02
C PHE A 179 -30.55 -14.61 -26.00
N THR A 180 -30.95 -13.34 -26.11
CA THR A 180 -30.05 -12.17 -25.97
C THR A 180 -30.74 -11.10 -25.13
N TYR A 181 -30.02 -10.54 -24.16
CA TYR A 181 -30.47 -9.38 -23.39
C TYR A 181 -29.31 -8.48 -23.00
N THR A 182 -29.46 -7.18 -23.18
CA THR A 182 -28.43 -6.17 -22.87
C THR A 182 -29.02 -4.93 -22.23
N LYS A 183 -28.34 -4.40 -21.21
CA LYS A 183 -28.66 -3.12 -20.55
C LYS A 183 -28.16 -1.90 -21.30
N THR A 184 -27.13 -2.07 -22.12
CA THR A 184 -26.37 -0.97 -22.72
C THR A 184 -25.98 -1.32 -24.15
N GLN A 185 -25.94 -0.31 -25.03
CA GLN A 185 -25.52 -0.47 -26.42
C GLN A 185 -24.08 -1.01 -26.57
N SER A 186 -23.16 -0.64 -25.67
CA SER A 186 -21.82 -1.23 -25.68
C SER A 186 -21.84 -2.73 -25.44
N ALA A 187 -22.63 -3.20 -24.47
CA ALA A 187 -22.77 -4.64 -24.22
C ALA A 187 -23.33 -5.38 -25.44
N GLU A 188 -24.28 -4.77 -26.17
CA GLU A 188 -24.80 -5.31 -27.43
C GLU A 188 -23.70 -5.43 -28.49
N GLY A 189 -22.93 -4.37 -28.72
CA GLY A 189 -21.79 -4.41 -29.65
C GLY A 189 -20.75 -5.47 -29.29
N TRP A 190 -20.46 -5.62 -27.99
CA TRP A 190 -19.58 -6.69 -27.49
C TRP A 190 -20.18 -8.07 -27.75
N LEU A 191 -21.42 -8.35 -27.34
CA LEU A 191 -22.03 -9.67 -27.56
C LEU A 191 -22.14 -10.02 -29.05
N ASN A 192 -22.47 -9.05 -29.92
CA ASN A 192 -22.50 -9.24 -31.37
C ASN A 192 -21.11 -9.57 -31.94
N TYR A 193 -20.05 -8.95 -31.41
CA TYR A 193 -18.68 -9.28 -31.79
C TYR A 193 -18.31 -10.70 -31.35
N ALA A 194 -18.69 -11.12 -30.14
CA ALA A 194 -18.41 -12.48 -29.66
C ALA A 194 -19.18 -13.58 -30.40
N SER A 195 -20.41 -13.31 -30.85
CA SER A 195 -21.20 -14.27 -31.63
C SER A 195 -20.66 -14.44 -33.06
N GLY A 196 -19.85 -13.48 -33.54
CA GLY A 196 -19.37 -13.43 -34.92
C GLY A 196 -20.33 -12.72 -35.87
N VAL A 197 -21.40 -12.10 -35.36
CA VAL A 197 -22.35 -11.29 -36.15
C VAL A 197 -21.79 -9.89 -36.43
N GLY A 198 -20.98 -9.35 -35.52
CA GLY A 198 -20.33 -8.05 -35.66
C GLY A 198 -18.90 -8.17 -36.18
N GLU A 199 -18.60 -7.58 -37.34
CA GLU A 199 -17.22 -7.47 -37.86
C GLU A 199 -16.41 -6.38 -37.16
N VAL A 200 -17.09 -5.41 -36.54
CA VAL A 200 -16.46 -4.24 -35.94
C VAL A 200 -16.28 -4.44 -34.45
N LEU A 201 -15.02 -4.32 -33.99
CA LEU A 201 -14.70 -4.25 -32.57
C LEU A 201 -15.41 -3.04 -31.95
N PRO A 202 -16.26 -3.23 -30.93
CA PRO A 202 -16.96 -2.13 -30.27
C PRO A 202 -15.97 -1.15 -29.63
N GLU A 203 -16.35 0.12 -29.61
CA GLU A 203 -15.53 1.17 -29.04
C GLU A 203 -15.26 0.92 -27.56
N ARG A 204 -14.02 1.18 -27.12
CA ARG A 204 -13.62 0.97 -25.74
C ARG A 204 -14.21 2.06 -24.86
N GLU A 205 -15.25 1.74 -24.10
CA GLU A 205 -15.78 2.62 -23.07
C GLU A 205 -14.81 2.73 -21.90
N GLY A 206 -14.52 3.98 -21.49
CA GLY A 206 -14.00 4.29 -20.16
C GLY A 206 -12.51 3.99 -19.92
N PHE A 207 -11.88 4.87 -19.14
CA PHE A 207 -10.50 4.68 -18.71
C PHE A 207 -10.37 3.70 -17.54
N LEU A 208 -11.28 3.79 -16.56
CA LEU A 208 -11.24 3.00 -15.32
C LEU A 208 -11.96 1.65 -15.43
N VAL A 209 -13.14 1.66 -16.05
CA VAL A 209 -14.00 0.49 -16.20
C VAL A 209 -14.28 0.31 -17.69
N ARG A 210 -14.11 -0.91 -18.16
CA ARG A 210 -14.33 -1.34 -19.55
C ARG A 210 -15.39 -2.42 -19.59
N THR A 211 -16.02 -2.61 -20.74
CA THR A 211 -16.83 -3.80 -20.99
C THR A 211 -15.92 -4.91 -21.52
N THR A 212 -16.10 -6.13 -21.01
CA THR A 212 -15.48 -7.35 -21.55
C THR A 212 -16.52 -8.45 -21.68
N ILE A 213 -16.14 -9.55 -22.33
CA ILE A 213 -16.98 -10.73 -22.49
C ILE A 213 -16.27 -11.92 -21.85
N SER A 214 -17.04 -12.67 -21.07
CA SER A 214 -16.64 -14.01 -20.64
C SER A 214 -17.50 -15.02 -21.40
N THR A 215 -16.84 -15.99 -22.02
CA THR A 215 -17.47 -17.01 -22.84
C THR A 215 -17.24 -18.37 -22.23
N LYS A 216 -18.27 -19.21 -22.20
CA LYS A 216 -18.15 -20.60 -21.75
C LYS A 216 -19.05 -21.53 -22.52
N GLY A 217 -18.44 -22.58 -23.08
CA GLY A 217 -19.11 -23.82 -23.45
C GLY A 217 -18.58 -24.93 -22.55
N TYR A 218 -19.43 -25.89 -22.17
CA TYR A 218 -18.99 -27.14 -21.53
C TYR A 218 -19.28 -28.33 -22.45
N PRO A 219 -18.30 -29.23 -22.64
CA PRO A 219 -18.43 -30.32 -23.59
C PRO A 219 -19.60 -31.22 -23.18
N SER A 220 -20.45 -31.57 -24.15
CA SER A 220 -21.35 -32.71 -24.00
C SER A 220 -20.47 -33.93 -23.77
N GLY A 221 -20.73 -34.72 -22.72
CA GLY A 221 -19.86 -35.82 -22.27
C GLY A 221 -19.75 -37.03 -23.22
N GLY A 222 -19.84 -36.82 -24.53
CA GLY A 222 -19.55 -37.81 -25.57
C GLY A 222 -18.06 -37.84 -25.95
N ASP A 223 -17.70 -38.81 -26.79
CA ASP A 223 -16.32 -39.12 -27.21
C ASP A 223 -15.63 -37.98 -28.01
N ASN A 224 -16.34 -36.89 -28.30
CA ASN A 224 -15.85 -35.76 -29.07
C ASN A 224 -15.88 -34.46 -28.23
N PRO A 225 -14.74 -34.03 -27.64
CA PRO A 225 -14.67 -32.90 -26.70
C PRO A 225 -14.98 -31.52 -27.31
N SER A 226 -15.33 -31.46 -28.60
CA SER A 226 -15.68 -30.23 -29.34
C SER A 226 -17.18 -30.03 -29.54
N GLU A 227 -18.05 -30.93 -29.05
CA GLU A 227 -19.50 -30.79 -29.19
C GLU A 227 -20.11 -30.14 -27.94
N TYR A 228 -20.32 -28.83 -28.04
CA TYR A 228 -21.10 -28.07 -27.07
C TYR A 228 -22.55 -28.02 -27.57
N PRO A 229 -23.58 -28.25 -26.74
CA PRO A 229 -24.96 -28.03 -27.17
C PRO A 229 -25.26 -26.52 -27.30
N PHE A 230 -24.59 -25.70 -26.48
CA PHE A 230 -24.75 -24.25 -26.46
C PHE A 230 -23.49 -23.57 -25.89
N VAL A 231 -23.36 -22.28 -26.17
CA VAL A 231 -22.34 -21.39 -25.60
C VAL A 231 -23.04 -20.24 -24.88
N VAL A 232 -22.48 -19.84 -23.75
CA VAL A 232 -22.92 -18.67 -23.00
C VAL A 232 -21.88 -17.57 -23.10
N HIS A 233 -22.33 -16.38 -23.45
CA HIS A 233 -21.54 -15.15 -23.42
C HIS A 233 -22.15 -14.19 -22.41
N VAL A 234 -21.34 -13.65 -21.51
CA VAL A 234 -21.78 -12.63 -20.56
C VAL A 234 -20.94 -11.38 -20.76
N ALA A 235 -21.61 -10.27 -21.10
CA ALA A 235 -20.99 -8.95 -21.17
C ALA A 235 -21.00 -8.31 -19.78
N MET A 236 -19.85 -7.84 -19.33
CA MET A 236 -19.68 -7.35 -17.95
C MET A 236 -18.63 -6.25 -17.82
N SER A 237 -18.73 -5.49 -16.73
CA SER A 237 -17.80 -4.46 -16.29
C SER A 237 -16.51 -5.09 -15.78
N TYR A 238 -15.40 -4.63 -16.33
CA TYR A 238 -14.05 -5.09 -16.06
C TYR A 238 -13.18 -3.88 -15.72
N PHE A 239 -12.48 -3.90 -14.59
CA PHE A 239 -11.58 -2.80 -14.24
C PHE A 239 -10.35 -2.85 -15.13
N ASN A 240 -9.88 -1.69 -15.60
CA ASN A 240 -8.73 -1.60 -16.46
C ASN A 240 -7.46 -2.11 -15.74
N TYR A 241 -7.03 -3.31 -16.10
CA TYR A 241 -5.90 -4.00 -15.47
C TYR A 241 -4.65 -3.13 -15.46
N THR A 242 -4.27 -2.55 -16.61
CA THR A 242 -3.06 -1.74 -16.74
C THR A 242 -3.10 -0.52 -15.81
N PHE A 243 -4.26 0.12 -15.68
CA PHE A 243 -4.42 1.28 -14.80
C PHE A 243 -4.30 0.89 -13.33
N PHE A 244 -5.11 -0.06 -12.85
CA PHE A 244 -5.12 -0.42 -11.43
C PHE A 244 -3.83 -1.13 -11.00
N TYR A 245 -3.17 -1.86 -11.91
CA TYR A 245 -1.87 -2.45 -11.67
C TYR A 245 -0.80 -1.38 -11.50
N SER A 246 -0.74 -0.42 -12.44
CA SER A 246 0.18 0.72 -12.35
C SER A 246 -0.07 1.57 -11.10
N LEU A 247 -1.33 1.85 -10.77
CA LEU A 247 -1.73 2.59 -9.57
C LEU A 247 -1.32 1.85 -8.30
N GLY A 248 -1.58 0.54 -8.25
CA GLY A 248 -1.21 -0.31 -7.12
C GLY A 248 0.30 -0.38 -6.90
N LEU A 249 1.09 -0.52 -7.97
CA LEU A 249 2.55 -0.50 -7.89
C LEU A 249 3.09 0.88 -7.50
N PHE A 250 2.50 1.96 -8.02
CA PHE A 250 2.88 3.32 -7.65
C PHE A 250 2.66 3.57 -6.14
N MET A 251 1.49 3.18 -5.63
CA MET A 251 1.19 3.27 -4.19
C MET A 251 2.12 2.38 -3.36
N LEU A 252 2.46 1.18 -3.84
CA LEU A 252 3.40 0.29 -3.17
C LEU A 252 4.80 0.91 -3.11
N GLY A 253 5.28 1.50 -4.21
CA GLY A 253 6.55 2.23 -4.25
C GLY A 253 6.56 3.42 -3.29
N GLY A 254 5.45 4.18 -3.24
CA GLY A 254 5.28 5.26 -2.27
C GLY A 254 5.32 4.78 -0.81
N TYR A 255 4.67 3.65 -0.51
CA TYR A 255 4.80 2.99 0.79
C TYR A 255 6.24 2.62 1.10
N PHE A 256 6.95 1.98 0.16
CA PHE A 256 8.34 1.55 0.34
C PHE A 256 9.24 2.72 0.72
N LEU A 257 9.13 3.83 -0.01
CA LEU A 257 9.91 5.05 0.24
C LEU A 257 9.57 5.68 1.60
N LEU A 258 8.29 5.89 1.90
CA LEU A 258 7.88 6.51 3.15
C LEU A 258 8.25 5.65 4.36
N PHE A 259 8.11 4.32 4.26
CA PHE A 259 8.51 3.42 5.33
C PHE A 259 10.03 3.43 5.54
N ALA A 260 10.83 3.44 4.46
CA ALA A 260 12.29 3.52 4.57
C ALA A 260 12.73 4.84 5.23
N VAL A 261 12.11 5.97 4.86
CA VAL A 261 12.35 7.27 5.52
C VAL A 261 11.98 7.20 7.00
N TRP A 262 10.80 6.68 7.33
CA TRP A 262 10.36 6.53 8.72
C TRP A 262 11.30 5.65 9.54
N ALA A 263 11.69 4.49 9.02
CA ALA A 263 12.60 3.55 9.66
C ALA A 263 14.00 4.16 9.83
N GLY A 264 14.48 4.89 8.83
CA GLY A 264 15.75 5.62 8.88
C GLY A 264 15.74 6.71 9.95
N MET A 265 14.69 7.54 9.99
CA MET A 265 14.51 8.53 11.06
C MET A 265 14.51 7.86 12.43
N ARG A 266 13.79 6.74 12.57
CA ARG A 266 13.73 6.01 13.84
C ARG A 266 15.08 5.44 14.27
N ALA A 267 15.86 4.90 13.34
CA ALA A 267 17.19 4.38 13.64
C ALA A 267 18.21 5.48 13.94
N TYR A 268 18.07 6.64 13.27
CA TYR A 268 18.87 7.83 13.54
C TYR A 268 18.57 8.42 14.92
N ASP A 269 17.29 8.59 15.25
CA ASP A 269 16.86 9.09 16.56
C ASP A 269 17.36 8.17 17.69
N GLU A 270 17.47 6.85 17.46
CA GLU A 270 18.02 5.90 18.46
C GLU A 270 19.56 5.83 18.49
N GLY A 271 20.27 6.78 17.90
CA GLY A 271 21.75 6.92 17.97
C GLY A 271 22.54 5.81 17.26
N ARG A 272 21.88 4.93 16.50
CA ARG A 272 22.48 3.74 15.87
C ARG A 272 22.29 3.70 14.35
N GLY A 273 21.89 4.82 13.77
CA GLY A 273 21.69 4.97 12.34
C GLY A 273 23.03 4.96 11.60
N ASN A 274 23.50 3.78 11.18
CA ASN A 274 24.56 3.69 10.18
C ASN A 274 23.93 3.59 8.77
N VAL A 275 24.73 3.94 7.75
CA VAL A 275 24.29 3.89 6.35
C VAL A 275 23.83 2.49 5.93
N ALA A 276 24.41 1.45 6.54
CA ALA A 276 24.04 0.06 6.27
C ALA A 276 22.59 -0.25 6.67
N TRP A 277 22.10 0.26 7.80
CA TRP A 277 20.70 0.10 8.20
C TRP A 277 19.75 0.82 7.27
N VAL A 278 20.07 2.04 6.84
CA VAL A 278 19.26 2.79 5.88
C VAL A 278 19.16 2.04 4.55
N LEU A 279 20.28 1.52 4.03
CA LEU A 279 20.29 0.67 2.84
C LEU A 279 19.47 -0.61 3.04
N LEU A 280 19.58 -1.25 4.21
CA LEU A 280 18.82 -2.45 4.51
C LEU A 280 17.31 -2.16 4.54
N PHE A 281 16.87 -1.05 5.15
CA PHE A 281 15.47 -0.63 5.15
C PHE A 281 14.96 -0.34 3.74
N LEU A 282 15.79 0.24 2.88
CA LEU A 282 15.40 0.52 1.51
C LEU A 282 15.21 -0.76 0.67
N VAL A 283 16.08 -1.75 0.84
CA VAL A 283 16.04 -3.01 0.07
C VAL A 283 15.02 -4.01 0.63
N THR A 284 14.90 -4.11 1.95
CA THR A 284 14.13 -5.19 2.61
C THR A 284 12.94 -4.68 3.43
N ASN A 285 12.77 -3.36 3.54
CA ASN A 285 11.62 -2.69 4.15
C ASN A 285 11.32 -3.20 5.57
N VAL A 286 10.07 -3.64 5.84
CA VAL A 286 9.64 -4.17 7.15
C VAL A 286 10.56 -5.26 7.67
N LEU A 287 11.08 -6.15 6.81
CA LEU A 287 11.99 -7.21 7.23
C LEU A 287 13.32 -6.64 7.73
N GLY A 288 13.87 -5.65 7.02
CA GLY A 288 15.09 -4.94 7.42
C GLY A 288 14.93 -4.23 8.75
N TYR A 289 13.79 -3.56 8.95
CA TYR A 289 13.47 -2.93 10.22
C TYR A 289 13.27 -3.96 11.35
N GLY A 290 12.64 -5.11 11.05
CA GLY A 290 12.52 -6.22 11.99
C GLY A 290 13.88 -6.77 12.44
N LEU A 291 14.82 -6.96 11.49
CA LEU A 291 16.20 -7.36 11.79
C LEU A 291 16.93 -6.33 12.64
N TYR A 292 16.76 -5.03 12.34
CA TYR A 292 17.30 -3.95 13.16
C TYR A 292 16.81 -4.02 14.61
N VAL A 293 15.50 -4.20 14.82
CA VAL A 293 14.91 -4.32 16.16
C VAL A 293 15.42 -5.57 16.89
N LEU A 294 15.58 -6.69 16.19
CA LEU A 294 16.13 -7.92 16.76
C LEU A 294 17.60 -7.77 17.17
N PHE A 295 18.43 -7.21 16.28
CA PHE A 295 19.84 -6.95 16.56
C PHE A 295 20.01 -6.02 17.76
N ARG A 296 19.18 -4.98 17.84
CA ARG A 296 19.11 -4.08 19.01
C ARG A 296 18.79 -4.83 20.30
N ARG A 297 17.83 -5.77 20.28
CA ARG A 297 17.47 -6.57 21.47
C ARG A 297 18.62 -7.48 21.89
N TRP A 298 19.39 -8.00 20.95
CA TRP A 298 20.53 -8.89 21.23
C TRP A 298 21.70 -8.16 21.90
N GLU A 299 21.96 -6.91 21.53
CA GLU A 299 23.02 -6.09 22.15
C GLU A 299 22.67 -5.54 23.54
N ARG A 300 21.42 -5.69 23.98
CA ARG A 300 21.01 -5.44 25.37
C ARG A 300 20.68 -6.76 26.09
N PRO A 301 21.63 -7.67 26.32
CA PRO A 301 21.42 -8.69 27.33
C PRO A 301 21.52 -7.98 28.68
N VAL A 302 20.35 -7.64 29.24
CA VAL A 302 20.06 -7.71 30.68
C VAL A 302 21.28 -7.46 31.60
N LEU A 303 21.54 -6.18 31.90
CA LEU A 303 22.11 -5.77 33.20
C LEU A 303 21.02 -5.92 34.29
N LEU A 304 20.43 -7.11 34.39
CA LEU A 304 19.70 -7.60 35.58
C LEU A 304 20.36 -8.92 35.95
N ILE A 305 21.54 -8.84 36.56
CA ILE A 305 22.09 -9.71 37.61
C ILE A 305 23.42 -9.02 37.99
N SER A 306 23.35 -8.14 39.00
CA SER A 306 24.34 -7.90 40.05
C SER A 306 23.93 -6.66 40.83
#